data_AF-A0A4D7K148-F1
#
_entry.id   AF-A0A4D7K148-F1
#
_cell.length_a   1.000
_cell.length_b   1.000
_cell.length_c   1.000
_cell.angle_alpha   90.00
_cell.angle_beta   90.00
_cell.angle_gamma   90.00
#
_symmetry.space_group_name_H-M   'P 1'
#
loop_
_entity.id
_entity.type
_entity.pdbx_description
1 polymer ?
#
loop_
_entity_poly.entity_id
_entity_poly.type
_entity_poly.pdbx_seq_one_letter_code
_entity_poly.pdbx_strand_id
1 'polypeptide(L)'
;MKYFNVILKNGEKGRLACEDKTNLILKYFNGDEDLFRSRVKAITWTDKSLIYSENVDTGSVSKEKIDINSQLMDWGTNHYSG
;
A
#
# COMPACT_ATOMS: atom_id res chain seq x y z
N MET A 1 15.71 -0.57 -2.49
CA MET A 1 14.54 -0.06 -3.24
C MET A 1 13.31 -0.84 -2.82
N LYS A 2 12.24 -0.15 -2.44
CA LYS A 2 10.99 -0.73 -1.96
C LYS A 2 9.88 -0.48 -2.98
N TYR A 3 8.90 -1.36 -3.02
CA TYR A 3 7.69 -1.16 -3.81
C TYR A 3 6.57 -0.73 -2.88
N PHE A 4 6.03 0.44 -3.13
CA PHE A 4 4.85 0.97 -2.46
C PHE A 4 3.64 0.76 -3.36
N ASN A 5 2.64 0.03 -2.88
CA ASN A 5 1.32 0.03 -3.48
C ASN A 5 0.56 1.20 -2.88
N VAL A 6 0.26 2.18 -3.70
CA VAL A 6 -0.51 3.37 -3.34
C VAL A 6 -1.96 3.12 -3.70
N ILE A 7 -2.85 3.30 -2.74
CA ILE A 7 -4.29 3.26 -2.93
C ILE A 7 -4.77 4.70 -2.88
N LEU A 8 -5.27 5.20 -3.99
CA LEU A 8 -5.85 6.54 -4.09
C LEU A 8 -7.27 6.55 -3.52
N LYS A 9 -7.74 7.73 -3.08
CA LYS A 9 -9.08 7.90 -2.52
C LYS A 9 -10.20 7.65 -3.55
N ASN A 10 -9.90 7.78 -4.84
CA ASN A 10 -10.80 7.41 -5.93
C ASN A 10 -10.85 5.89 -6.19
N GLY A 11 -10.12 5.06 -5.41
CA GLY A 11 -10.09 3.61 -5.55
C GLY A 11 -9.02 3.08 -6.51
N GLU A 12 -8.35 3.95 -7.25
CA GLU A 12 -7.24 3.54 -8.13
C GLU A 12 -6.06 3.03 -7.30
N LYS A 13 -5.33 2.07 -7.87
CA LYS A 13 -4.16 1.46 -7.25
C LYS A 13 -2.97 1.60 -8.18
N GLY A 14 -1.84 2.00 -7.64
CA GLY A 14 -0.59 2.13 -8.37
C GLY A 14 0.56 1.49 -7.61
N ARG A 15 1.53 0.91 -8.32
CA ARG A 15 2.76 0.38 -7.71
C ARG A 15 3.92 1.29 -8.08
N LEU A 16 4.51 1.93 -7.08
CA LEU A 16 5.60 2.89 -7.24
C LEU A 16 6.86 2.35 -6.57
N ALA A 17 7.99 2.45 -7.26
CA ALA A 17 9.27 2.00 -6.73
C ALA A 17 10.04 3.21 -6.17
N CYS A 18 10.28 3.23 -4.86
CA CYS A 18 10.95 4.31 -4.13
C CYS A 18 11.87 3.74 -3.04
N GLU A 19 12.82 4.53 -2.55
CA GLU A 19 13.66 4.12 -1.42
C GLU A 19 12.86 4.11 -0.10
N ASP A 20 12.03 5.13 0.07
CA ASP A 20 11.23 5.40 1.27
C ASP A 20 10.01 6.26 0.92
N LYS A 21 9.15 6.51 1.92
CA LYS A 21 7.92 7.32 1.78
C LYS A 21 8.22 8.77 1.41
N THR A 22 9.27 9.38 1.97
CA THR A 22 9.65 10.77 1.66
C THR A 22 10.02 10.89 0.18
N ASN A 23 10.80 9.94 -0.35
CA ASN A 23 11.11 9.87 -1.76
C ASN A 23 9.87 9.69 -2.65
N LEU A 24 8.87 8.94 -2.20
CA LEU A 24 7.59 8.78 -2.90
C LEU A 24 6.84 10.11 -3.01
N ILE A 25 6.77 10.87 -1.91
CA ILE A 25 6.13 12.19 -1.88
C ILE A 25 6.90 13.18 -2.76
N LEU A 26 8.24 13.19 -2.67
CA LEU A 26 9.09 14.06 -3.48
C LEU A 26 8.92 13.80 -4.98
N LYS A 27 8.95 12.54 -5.42
CA LYS A 27 8.94 12.18 -6.85
C LYS A 27 7.55 12.23 -7.50
N TYR A 28 6.51 11.83 -6.77
CA TYR A 28 5.17 11.65 -7.35
C TYR A 28 4.16 12.71 -6.92
N PHE A 29 4.49 13.45 -5.86
CA PHE A 29 3.64 14.50 -5.30
C PHE A 29 4.39 15.84 -5.20
N ASN A 30 5.53 16.00 -5.89
CA ASN A 30 6.34 17.22 -5.89
C ASN A 30 6.76 17.71 -4.50
N GLY A 31 6.88 16.80 -3.53
CA GLY A 31 7.17 17.15 -2.14
C GLY A 31 5.98 17.73 -1.37
N ASP A 32 4.80 17.79 -1.98
CA ASP A 32 3.57 18.28 -1.38
C ASP A 32 2.89 17.17 -0.58
N GLU A 33 3.09 17.20 0.74
CA GLU A 33 2.49 16.26 1.66
C GLU A 33 0.97 16.42 1.78
N ASP A 34 0.44 17.63 1.59
CA ASP A 34 -1.00 17.89 1.62
C ASP A 34 -1.66 17.30 0.37
N LEU A 35 -1.03 17.41 -0.81
CA LEU A 35 -1.48 16.74 -2.02
C LEU A 35 -1.46 15.22 -1.87
N PHE A 36 -0.40 14.68 -1.25
CA PHE A 36 -0.31 13.26 -0.94
C PHE A 36 -1.47 12.83 -0.04
N ARG A 37 -1.73 13.51 1.08
CA ARG A 37 -2.85 13.20 2.00
C ARG A 37 -4.23 13.42 1.38
N SER A 38 -4.34 14.37 0.46
CA SER A 38 -5.58 14.66 -0.26
C SER A 38 -5.93 13.57 -1.28
N ARG A 39 -4.93 12.95 -1.93
CA ARG A 39 -5.15 11.96 -3.00
C ARG A 39 -5.01 10.52 -2.55
N VAL A 40 -4.13 10.25 -1.59
CA VAL A 40 -3.79 8.89 -1.14
C VAL A 40 -4.62 8.53 0.07
N LYS A 41 -5.26 7.35 0.01
CA LYS A 41 -6.00 6.75 1.11
C LYS A 41 -5.10 5.89 1.99
N ALA A 42 -4.29 5.05 1.36
CA ALA A 42 -3.40 4.14 2.05
C ALA A 42 -2.19 3.80 1.19
N ILE A 43 -1.08 3.45 1.84
CA ILE A 43 0.10 2.88 1.17
C ILE A 43 0.43 1.55 1.81
N THR A 44 0.87 0.57 1.01
CA THR A 44 1.40 -0.69 1.52
C THR A 44 2.77 -0.97 0.94
N TRP A 45 3.69 -1.50 1.73
CA TRP A 45 5.01 -1.88 1.26
C TRP A 45 5.49 -3.14 1.97
N THR A 46 6.27 -3.94 1.26
CA THR A 46 6.89 -5.13 1.84
C THR A 46 8.32 -4.81 2.23
N ASP A 47 8.70 -5.23 3.44
CA ASP A 47 10.08 -5.21 3.89
C ASP A 47 10.41 -6.57 4.52
N LYS A 48 11.45 -7.24 3.99
CA LYS A 48 11.83 -8.61 4.35
C LYS A 48 10.64 -9.58 4.23
N SER A 49 10.06 -9.99 5.36
CA SER A 49 8.92 -10.91 5.46
C SER A 49 7.73 -10.26 6.15
N LEU A 50 7.64 -8.92 6.10
CA LEU A 50 6.56 -8.13 6.70
C LEU A 50 5.91 -7.27 5.61
N ILE A 51 4.58 -7.25 5.61
CA ILE A 51 3.78 -6.27 4.87
C ILE A 51 3.43 -5.16 5.86
N TYR A 52 3.75 -3.94 5.49
CA TYR A 52 3.34 -2.74 6.21
C TYR A 52 2.20 -2.10 5.43
N SER A 53 1.21 -1.61 6.15
CA SER A 53 0.06 -0.89 5.61
C SER A 53 -0.14 0.36 6.43
N GLU A 54 -0.01 1.52 5.81
CA GLU A 54 -0.25 2.82 6.43
C GLU A 54 -1.54 3.41 5.89
N ASN A 55 -2.46 3.77 6.79
CA ASN A 55 -3.59 4.63 6.48
C ASN A 55 -3.12 6.08 6.50
N VAL A 56 -3.19 6.77 5.36
CA VAL A 56 -2.67 8.13 5.21
C VAL A 56 -3.55 9.16 5.91
N ASP A 57 -4.86 8.91 6.04
CA ASP A 57 -5.79 9.82 6.73
C ASP A 57 -5.55 9.84 8.25
N THR A 58 -5.25 8.69 8.84
CA THR A 58 -5.06 8.56 10.30
C THR A 58 -3.61 8.47 10.73
N GLY A 59 -2.68 8.31 9.78
CA GLY A 59 -1.26 8.01 10.05
C GLY A 59 -1.02 6.65 10.73
N SER A 60 -2.05 5.79 10.80
CA SER A 60 -1.95 4.51 11.49
C SER A 60 -1.19 3.50 10.63
N VAL A 61 -0.13 2.91 11.20
CA VAL A 61 0.68 1.89 10.53
C VAL A 61 0.39 0.52 11.15
N SER A 62 -0.11 -0.39 10.32
CA SER A 62 -0.25 -1.81 10.62
C SER A 62 0.91 -2.59 9.99
N LYS A 63 1.31 -3.68 10.64
CA LYS A 63 2.32 -4.60 10.11
C LYS A 63 1.83 -6.04 10.25
N GLU A 64 1.94 -6.80 9.18
CA GLU A 64 1.53 -8.19 9.10
C GLU A 64 2.71 -9.04 8.65
N LYS A 65 2.91 -10.19 9.30
CA LYS A 65 3.92 -11.15 8.88
C LYS A 65 3.42 -11.88 7.65
N ILE A 66 4.25 -11.95 6.62
CA ILE A 66 3.98 -12.79 5.46
C ILE A 66 4.09 -14.23 5.94
N ASP A 67 2.95 -14.84 6.21
CA ASP A 67 2.85 -16.29 6.30
C ASP A 67 2.75 -16.82 4.87
N ILE A 68 3.87 -17.36 4.38
CA ILE A 68 3.99 -17.92 3.02
C ILE A 68 3.02 -19.10 2.85
N ASN A 69 2.42 -19.65 3.92
CA ASN A 69 1.40 -20.70 3.85
C ASN A 69 -0.06 -20.21 3.76
N SER A 70 -0.34 -18.90 3.89
CA SER A 70 -1.75 -18.43 3.99
C SER A 70 -2.23 -17.55 2.84
N GLN A 71 -1.36 -17.11 1.92
CA GLN A 71 -1.75 -16.14 0.86
C GLN A 71 -2.00 -16.76 -0.52
N LEU A 72 -2.05 -18.09 -0.64
CA LEU A 72 -2.51 -18.75 -1.88
C LEU A 72 -4.04 -18.92 -1.98
N MET A 73 -4.82 -18.50 -0.98
CA MET A 73 -6.25 -18.84 -0.88
C MET A 73 -7.25 -17.69 -1.06
N ASP A 74 -6.86 -16.49 -1.52
CA ASP A 74 -7.83 -15.39 -1.72
C ASP A 74 -7.80 -14.72 -3.10
N TRP A 75 -7.38 -15.48 -4.12
CA TRP A 75 -7.53 -15.14 -5.55
C TRP A 75 -8.41 -16.16 -6.28
N GLY A 76 -9.57 -16.54 -5.72
CA GLY A 76 -10.54 -17.29 -6.52
C GLY A 76 -11.61 -18.15 -5.86
N THR A 77 -12.05 -17.90 -4.62
CA THR A 77 -13.28 -18.58 -4.15
C THR A 77 -14.51 -17.77 -4.56
N ASN A 78 -14.74 -17.77 -5.88
CA ASN A 78 -16.04 -17.43 -6.44
C ASN A 78 -17.12 -18.24 -5.73
N HIS A 79 -18.18 -17.57 -5.34
CA HIS A 79 -19.47 -18.15 -4.98
C HIS A 79 -19.83 -19.28 -5.96
N TYR A 80 -19.94 -20.51 -5.46
CA TYR A 80 -20.80 -21.53 -6.04
C TYR A 80 -21.84 -21.90 -4.99
N SER A 81 -22.97 -21.22 -5.04
CA SER A 81 -24.23 -21.75 -4.54
C SER A 81 -24.77 -22.67 -5.63
N GLY A 82 -24.75 -23.97 -5.36
CA GLY A 82 -25.37 -25.02 -6.16
C GLY A 82 -25.78 -26.16 -5.26
#